data_AF-A0AAW2CCN1-F1
#
_entry.id   AF-A0AAW2CCN1-F1
#
_cell.length_a   1.000
_cell.length_b   1.000
_cell.length_c   1.000
_cell.angle_alpha   90.00
_cell.angle_beta   90.00
_cell.angle_gamma   90.00
#
_symmetry.space_group_name_H-M   'P 1'
#
loop_
_entity.id
_entity.type
_entity.pdbx_description
1 polymer ?
#
loop_
_entity_poly.entity_id
_entity_poly.type
_entity_poly.pdbx_seq_one_letter_code
_entity_poly.pdbx_strand_id
1 'polypeptide(L)'
;MAIITSGASGMGEATASHFATHGARAIVIADVQDEKGQNVVLSIGPNICTYVHYDVSDEEQVKTLVDSTVNTYGRLDIMFSNAGLSAYDKLMVVNTRGMVASVKHTAKVMVEGRVRGSIICIASLAVSIGLVGTPLLKEMLGFENDEEVDKVVELSSNLKGGVLRPKNVADAVVFLASEDSQFVTGHNLVVDAGFRV
;
A
#
# COMPACT_ATOMS: atom_id res chain seq x y z
N MET A 1 2.68 13.61 -5.45
CA MET A 1 3.67 13.13 -4.45
C MET A 1 3.00 12.05 -3.63
N ALA A 2 3.57 10.85 -3.58
CA ALA A 2 2.97 9.71 -2.89
C ALA A 2 3.90 9.13 -1.82
N ILE A 3 3.34 8.73 -0.68
CA ILE A 3 3.97 7.81 0.28
C ILE A 3 3.27 6.45 0.18
N ILE A 4 4.05 5.37 0.20
CA ILE A 4 3.56 3.99 0.26
C ILE A 4 4.25 3.27 1.42
N THR A 5 3.48 2.79 2.40
CA THR A 5 4.02 1.96 3.48
C THR A 5 4.03 0.47 3.11
N SER A 6 4.99 -0.27 3.65
CA SER A 6 5.35 -1.61 3.20
C SER A 6 5.58 -1.66 1.68
N GLY A 7 6.31 -0.67 1.17
CA GLY A 7 6.54 -0.46 -0.26
C GLY A 7 7.62 -1.35 -0.88
N ALA A 8 8.33 -2.16 -0.08
CA ALA A 8 9.46 -2.96 -0.57
C ALA A 8 9.05 -4.31 -1.19
N SER A 9 7.77 -4.69 -1.16
CA SER A 9 7.30 -5.94 -1.77
C SER A 9 5.79 -5.95 -2.03
N GLY A 10 5.33 -6.95 -2.80
CA GLY A 10 3.91 -7.30 -2.91
C GLY A 10 3.04 -6.15 -3.44
N MET A 11 1.98 -5.81 -2.71
CA MET A 11 1.04 -4.75 -3.11
C MET A 11 1.67 -3.35 -3.07
N GLY A 12 2.56 -3.09 -2.11
CA GLY A 12 3.22 -1.78 -1.99
C GLY A 12 4.16 -1.51 -3.16
N GLU A 13 4.99 -2.49 -3.51
CA GLU A 13 5.89 -2.43 -4.67
C GLU A 13 5.12 -2.29 -5.99
N ALA A 14 4.07 -3.10 -6.18
CA ALA A 14 3.24 -3.01 -7.38
C ALA A 14 2.57 -1.63 -7.50
N THR A 15 2.10 -1.07 -6.39
CA THR A 15 1.53 0.27 -6.36
C THR A 15 2.56 1.36 -6.65
N ALA A 16 3.78 1.23 -6.12
CA ALA A 16 4.87 2.17 -6.43
C ALA A 16 5.20 2.17 -7.92
N SER A 17 5.28 0.98 -8.52
CA SER A 17 5.50 0.82 -9.95
C SER A 17 4.35 1.44 -10.77
N HIS A 18 3.10 1.24 -10.35
CA HIS A 18 1.95 1.83 -11.02
C HIS A 18 1.92 3.36 -10.88
N PHE A 19 2.18 3.93 -9.71
CA PHE A 19 2.26 5.39 -9.58
C PHE A 19 3.33 6.00 -10.48
N ALA A 20 4.48 5.32 -10.67
CA ALA A 20 5.52 5.79 -11.57
C ALA A 20 5.05 5.83 -13.02
N THR A 21 4.33 4.80 -13.48
CA THR A 21 3.79 4.75 -14.85
C THR A 21 2.60 5.70 -15.06
N HIS A 22 1.90 6.09 -14.00
CA HIS A 22 0.77 7.03 -14.03
C HIS A 22 1.17 8.49 -13.71
N GLY A 23 2.45 8.82 -13.81
CA GLY A 23 2.93 10.20 -13.77
C GLY A 23 3.05 10.80 -12.37
N ALA A 24 3.13 9.99 -11.31
CA ALA A 24 3.49 10.49 -10.00
C ALA A 24 4.88 11.14 -10.05
N ARG A 25 4.94 12.44 -9.74
CA ARG A 25 6.19 13.23 -9.81
C ARG A 25 7.30 12.69 -8.91
N ALA A 26 6.93 12.15 -7.76
CA ALA A 26 7.85 11.52 -6.82
C ALA A 26 7.07 10.56 -5.90
N ILE A 27 7.77 9.51 -5.47
CA ILE A 27 7.25 8.37 -4.71
C ILE A 27 8.24 8.10 -3.57
N VAL A 28 7.73 8.03 -2.35
CA VAL A 28 8.48 7.58 -1.17
C VAL A 28 7.94 6.23 -0.77
N ILE A 29 8.75 5.18 -0.91
CA ILE A 29 8.44 3.88 -0.34
C ILE A 29 9.09 3.78 1.04
N ALA A 30 8.33 3.27 2.00
CA ALA A 30 8.75 3.15 3.39
C ALA A 30 8.55 1.70 3.87
N ASP A 31 9.61 1.06 4.35
CA ASP A 31 9.60 -0.34 4.78
C ASP A 31 10.71 -0.59 5.82
N VAL A 32 10.71 -1.77 6.44
CA VAL A 32 11.80 -2.23 7.32
C VAL A 32 12.84 -3.08 6.57
N GLN A 33 12.51 -3.52 5.35
CA GLN A 33 13.35 -4.39 4.52
C GLN A 33 14.28 -3.56 3.60
N ASP A 34 15.38 -3.07 4.15
CA ASP A 34 16.31 -2.13 3.46
C ASP A 34 16.76 -2.59 2.08
N GLU A 35 17.28 -3.80 1.97
CA GLU A 35 17.80 -4.31 0.69
C GLU A 35 16.69 -4.40 -0.38
N LYS A 36 15.52 -4.90 -0.02
CA LYS A 36 14.37 -4.98 -0.94
C LYS A 36 13.88 -3.58 -1.33
N GLY A 37 13.82 -2.65 -0.37
CA GLY A 37 13.43 -1.27 -0.63
C GLY A 37 14.37 -0.59 -1.63
N GLN A 38 15.67 -0.77 -1.48
CA GLN A 38 16.65 -0.25 -2.44
C GLN A 38 16.49 -0.90 -3.83
N ASN A 39 16.20 -2.19 -3.91
CA ASN A 39 15.94 -2.86 -5.19
C ASN A 39 14.69 -2.28 -5.89
N VAL A 40 13.63 -1.97 -5.15
CA VAL A 40 12.44 -1.31 -5.72
C VAL A 40 12.79 0.08 -6.26
N VAL A 41 13.57 0.87 -5.52
CA VAL A 41 14.06 2.18 -5.99
C VAL A 41 14.85 2.06 -7.30
N LEU A 42 15.76 1.08 -7.39
CA LEU A 42 16.55 0.83 -8.60
C LEU A 42 15.66 0.41 -9.78
N SER A 43 14.63 -0.40 -9.54
CA SER A 43 13.71 -0.87 -10.58
C SER A 43 12.81 0.23 -11.15
N ILE A 44 12.31 1.12 -10.30
CA ILE A 44 11.43 2.24 -10.70
C ILE A 44 12.25 3.41 -11.26
N GLY A 45 13.42 3.66 -10.68
CA GLY A 45 14.31 4.75 -11.03
C GLY A 45 14.49 5.73 -9.87
N PRO A 46 15.74 6.01 -9.45
CA PRO A 46 16.05 6.82 -8.27
C PRO A 46 15.67 8.31 -8.41
N ASN A 47 15.35 8.76 -9.63
CA ASN A 47 14.88 10.13 -9.87
C ASN A 47 13.41 10.33 -9.50
N ILE A 48 12.64 9.24 -9.39
CA ILE A 48 11.19 9.27 -9.13
C ILE A 48 10.89 8.59 -7.79
N CYS A 49 11.61 7.51 -7.44
CA CYS A 49 11.37 6.74 -6.23
C CYS A 49 12.51 6.91 -5.23
N THR A 50 12.16 7.11 -3.96
CA THR A 50 13.11 7.13 -2.83
C THR A 50 12.68 6.15 -1.75
N TYR A 51 13.64 5.55 -1.06
CA TYR A 51 13.40 4.62 0.04
C TYR A 51 13.71 5.26 1.39
N VAL A 52 12.90 4.94 2.40
CA VAL A 52 13.11 5.32 3.81
C VAL A 52 12.93 4.08 4.68
N HIS A 53 13.94 3.77 5.51
CA HIS A 53 13.78 2.78 6.58
C HIS A 53 12.74 3.28 7.58
N TYR A 54 11.73 2.47 7.84
CA TYR A 54 10.52 2.90 8.49
C TYR A 54 9.80 1.73 9.17
N ASP A 55 9.59 1.86 10.48
CA ASP A 55 8.71 0.97 11.25
C ASP A 55 7.38 1.67 11.58
N VAL A 56 6.30 1.20 10.98
CA VAL A 56 4.93 1.74 11.19
C VAL A 56 4.42 1.56 12.62
N SER A 57 5.03 0.66 13.41
CA SER A 57 4.69 0.47 14.82
C SER A 57 5.19 1.60 15.73
N ASP A 58 6.12 2.41 15.23
CA ASP A 58 6.67 3.59 15.89
C ASP A 58 6.01 4.87 15.33
N GLU A 59 5.11 5.47 16.12
CA GLU A 59 4.38 6.68 15.70
C GLU A 59 5.30 7.88 15.42
N GLU A 60 6.45 8.00 16.08
CA GLU A 60 7.39 9.10 15.82
C GLU A 60 8.09 8.92 14.47
N GLN A 61 8.36 7.68 14.06
CA GLN A 61 8.84 7.39 12.70
C GLN A 61 7.76 7.70 11.65
N VAL A 62 6.48 7.40 11.92
CA VAL A 62 5.35 7.79 11.04
C VAL A 62 5.29 9.29 10.86
N LYS A 63 5.36 10.04 11.96
CA LYS A 63 5.37 11.50 11.93
C LYS A 63 6.58 12.01 11.14
N THR A 64 7.77 11.49 11.41
CA THR A 64 9.02 11.90 10.75
C THR A 64 9.00 11.62 9.26
N LEU A 65 8.48 10.47 8.83
CA LEU A 65 8.32 10.13 7.41
C LEU A 65 7.43 11.15 6.68
N VAL A 66 6.28 11.47 7.27
CA VAL A 66 5.33 12.43 6.68
C VAL A 66 5.93 13.84 6.64
N ASP A 67 6.47 14.32 7.78
CA ASP A 67 7.04 15.66 7.89
C ASP A 67 8.23 15.85 6.94
N SER A 68 9.15 14.87 6.90
CA SER A 68 10.32 14.93 6.00
C SER A 68 9.90 14.90 4.54
N THR A 69 8.90 14.10 4.17
CA THR A 69 8.35 14.08 2.80
C THR A 69 7.81 15.45 2.40
N VAL A 70 7.03 16.09 3.26
CA VAL A 70 6.51 17.44 2.98
C VAL A 70 7.64 18.46 2.91
N ASN A 71 8.63 18.40 3.80
CA ASN A 71 9.78 19.30 3.79
C ASN A 71 10.61 19.16 2.50
N THR A 72 10.82 17.94 2.01
CA THR A 72 11.63 17.68 0.80
C THR A 72 10.88 18.04 -0.48
N TYR A 73 9.59 17.71 -0.57
CA TYR A 73 8.84 17.78 -1.83
C TYR A 73 7.79 18.89 -1.88
N GLY A 74 7.58 19.60 -0.77
CA GLY A 74 6.68 20.74 -0.59
C GLY A 74 5.21 20.38 -0.35
N ARG A 75 4.80 19.13 -0.63
CA ARG A 75 3.42 18.65 -0.48
C ARG A 75 3.36 17.13 -0.42
N LEU A 76 2.28 16.60 0.13
CA LEU A 76 1.93 15.18 0.12
C LEU A 76 0.51 15.03 -0.45
N ASP A 77 0.38 14.35 -1.59
CA ASP A 77 -0.90 14.22 -2.31
C ASP A 77 -1.58 12.89 -2.03
N ILE A 78 -0.80 11.83 -1.88
CA ILE A 78 -1.31 10.47 -1.74
C ILE A 78 -0.58 9.80 -0.58
N MET A 79 -1.34 9.25 0.37
CA MET A 79 -0.83 8.28 1.33
C MET A 79 -1.49 6.95 1.08
N PHE A 80 -0.69 5.93 0.78
CA PHE A 80 -1.13 4.55 0.74
C PHE A 80 -0.63 3.81 1.97
N SER A 81 -1.51 3.67 2.97
CA SER A 81 -1.25 2.93 4.20
C SER A 81 -1.56 1.44 3.95
N ASN A 82 -0.52 0.70 3.61
CA ASN A 82 -0.59 -0.70 3.16
C ASN A 82 0.12 -1.69 4.10
N ALA A 83 0.88 -1.18 5.07
CA ALA A 83 1.58 -2.03 6.01
C ALA A 83 0.66 -2.96 6.81
N GLY A 84 0.97 -4.25 6.79
CA GLY A 84 0.22 -5.28 7.49
C GLY A 84 1.02 -6.55 7.67
N LEU A 85 0.74 -7.26 8.77
CA LEU A 85 1.31 -8.58 9.08
C LEU A 85 0.28 -9.47 9.78
N SER A 86 0.59 -10.76 9.88
CA SER A 86 -0.25 -11.79 10.52
C SER A 86 0.19 -12.18 11.93
N ALA A 87 1.35 -11.72 12.41
CA ALA A 87 1.86 -12.07 13.73
C ALA A 87 0.98 -11.50 14.86
N TYR A 88 0.35 -12.39 15.62
CA TYR A 88 -0.69 -12.08 16.61
C TYR A 88 -0.32 -10.94 17.57
N ASP A 89 0.87 -11.00 18.19
CA ASP A 89 1.29 -10.02 19.21
C ASP A 89 1.51 -8.61 18.65
N LYS A 90 1.84 -8.49 17.36
CA LYS A 90 2.13 -7.21 16.70
C LYS A 90 0.98 -6.70 15.83
N LEU A 91 -0.04 -7.53 15.60
CA LEU A 91 -1.12 -7.27 14.64
C LEU A 91 -1.84 -5.93 14.92
N MET A 92 -2.23 -5.66 16.16
CA MET A 92 -2.94 -4.42 16.50
C MET A 92 -2.03 -3.19 16.42
N VAL A 93 -0.73 -3.36 16.71
CA VAL A 93 0.23 -2.24 16.67
C VAL A 93 0.50 -1.84 15.23
N VAL A 94 0.74 -2.81 14.35
CA VAL A 94 1.04 -2.55 12.93
C VAL A 94 -0.24 -2.22 12.15
N ASN A 95 -1.22 -3.14 12.13
CA ASN A 95 -2.35 -3.04 11.21
C ASN A 95 -3.40 -2.00 11.66
N THR A 96 -3.47 -1.68 12.95
CA THR A 96 -4.44 -0.69 13.47
C THR A 96 -3.76 0.61 13.90
N ARG A 97 -2.86 0.57 14.89
CA ARG A 97 -2.25 1.81 15.40
C ARG A 97 -1.38 2.49 14.35
N GLY A 98 -0.56 1.72 13.63
CA GLY A 98 0.27 2.25 12.54
C GLY A 98 -0.55 2.89 11.41
N MET A 99 -1.68 2.28 11.03
CA MET A 99 -2.63 2.86 10.09
C MET A 99 -3.26 4.15 10.63
N VAL A 100 -3.72 4.16 11.88
CA VAL A 100 -4.31 5.36 12.51
C VAL A 100 -3.28 6.49 12.58
N ALA A 101 -2.03 6.20 12.96
CA ALA A 101 -0.94 7.16 12.95
C ALA A 101 -0.68 7.71 11.54
N SER A 102 -0.66 6.83 10.53
CA SER A 102 -0.48 7.19 9.12
C SER A 102 -1.56 8.17 8.65
N VAL A 103 -2.82 7.87 8.95
CA VAL A 103 -3.97 8.74 8.62
C VAL A 103 -3.85 10.07 9.37
N LYS A 104 -3.60 10.03 10.69
CA LYS A 104 -3.52 11.21 11.56
C LYS A 104 -2.48 12.21 11.07
N HIS A 105 -1.24 11.77 10.86
CA HIS A 105 -0.14 12.66 10.49
C HIS A 105 -0.27 13.14 9.04
N THR A 106 -0.72 12.27 8.13
CA THR A 106 -0.99 12.67 6.74
C THR A 106 -2.11 13.71 6.66
N ALA A 107 -3.24 13.45 7.29
CA ALA A 107 -4.39 14.36 7.27
C ALA A 107 -4.01 15.73 7.84
N LYS A 108 -3.22 15.77 8.91
CA LYS A 108 -2.71 17.01 9.50
C LYS A 108 -1.95 17.85 8.47
N VAL A 109 -0.93 17.29 7.80
CA VAL A 109 -0.12 18.05 6.84
C VAL A 109 -0.89 18.41 5.57
N MET A 110 -1.85 17.57 5.14
CA MET A 110 -2.74 17.90 4.04
C MET A 110 -3.64 19.10 4.38
N VAL A 111 -4.20 19.16 5.59
CA VAL A 111 -5.02 20.29 6.06
C VAL A 111 -4.18 21.56 6.18
N GLU A 112 -3.03 21.49 6.86
CA GLU A 112 -2.13 22.63 7.06
C GLU A 112 -1.61 23.19 5.73
N GLY A 113 -1.23 22.31 4.80
CA GLY A 113 -0.76 22.66 3.47
C GLY A 113 -1.87 22.98 2.46
N ARG A 114 -3.15 22.88 2.85
CA ARG A 114 -4.33 23.00 1.97
C ARG A 114 -4.25 22.10 0.73
N VAL A 115 -3.68 20.91 0.90
CA VAL A 115 -3.56 19.91 -0.14
C VAL A 115 -4.86 19.10 -0.21
N ARG A 116 -5.45 19.06 -1.40
CA ARG A 116 -6.54 18.13 -1.72
C ARG A 116 -5.90 16.86 -2.25
N GLY A 117 -5.97 15.79 -1.47
CA GLY A 117 -5.31 14.53 -1.75
C GLY A 117 -6.12 13.33 -1.28
N SER A 118 -5.53 12.14 -1.40
CA SER A 118 -6.16 10.87 -1.06
C SER A 118 -5.37 10.15 0.04
N ILE A 119 -6.08 9.65 1.05
CA ILE A 119 -5.54 8.70 2.03
C ILE A 119 -6.24 7.38 1.80
N ILE A 120 -5.48 6.38 1.37
CA ILE A 120 -5.96 5.07 0.97
C ILE A 120 -5.40 4.06 1.96
N CYS A 121 -6.28 3.27 2.59
CA CYS A 121 -5.90 2.30 3.59
C CYS A 121 -6.28 0.90 3.15
N ILE A 122 -5.38 -0.06 3.36
CA ILE A 122 -5.71 -1.47 3.25
C ILE A 122 -6.42 -1.90 4.54
N ALA A 123 -7.73 -2.09 4.46
CA ALA A 123 -8.54 -2.41 5.63
C ALA A 123 -8.46 -3.89 6.05
N SER A 124 -8.51 -4.83 5.09
CA SER A 124 -8.41 -6.27 5.36
C SER A 124 -8.28 -7.11 4.10
N LEU A 125 -7.41 -8.14 4.15
CA LEU A 125 -7.21 -9.17 3.11
C LEU A 125 -8.28 -10.26 3.06
N ALA A 126 -9.16 -10.34 4.05
CA ALA A 126 -10.34 -11.22 4.01
C ALA A 126 -11.62 -10.39 3.75
N VAL A 127 -11.57 -9.13 4.20
CA VAL A 127 -12.49 -7.99 4.19
C VAL A 127 -12.84 -7.36 2.85
N SER A 128 -11.82 -6.81 2.24
CA SER A 128 -11.97 -5.82 1.17
C SER A 128 -11.11 -6.20 -0.01
N ILE A 129 -10.17 -7.10 0.21
CA ILE A 129 -9.28 -7.64 -0.79
C ILE A 129 -9.47 -9.15 -0.70
N GLY A 130 -9.51 -9.82 -1.83
CA GLY A 130 -9.57 -11.29 -1.86
C GLY A 130 -8.22 -11.89 -1.49
N LEU A 131 -8.07 -13.19 -1.68
CA LEU A 131 -6.74 -13.79 -1.60
C LEU A 131 -5.90 -13.23 -2.75
N VAL A 132 -4.81 -12.54 -2.43
CA VAL A 132 -3.88 -11.99 -3.44
C VAL A 132 -2.59 -12.77 -3.38
N GLY A 133 -2.09 -13.22 -4.54
CA GLY A 133 -0.79 -13.88 -4.65
C GLY A 133 0.36 -12.96 -4.19
N THR A 134 0.67 -13.01 -2.90
CA THR A 134 1.66 -12.16 -2.21
C THR A 134 2.52 -13.02 -1.29
N PRO A 135 3.75 -12.56 -0.94
CA PRO A 135 4.57 -13.25 0.05
C PRO A 135 3.86 -13.45 1.40
N LEU A 136 3.05 -12.47 1.83
CA LEU A 136 2.28 -12.55 3.07
C LEU A 136 1.23 -13.68 3.04
N LEU A 137 0.53 -13.88 1.91
CA LEU A 137 -0.42 -14.99 1.76
C LEU A 137 0.29 -16.35 1.82
N LYS A 138 1.44 -16.45 1.13
CA LYS A 138 2.28 -17.65 1.14
C LYS A 138 2.72 -18.03 2.55
N GLU A 139 3.19 -17.04 3.33
CA GLU A 139 3.54 -17.22 4.74
C GLU A 139 2.33 -17.61 5.60
N MET A 140 1.21 -16.90 5.46
CA MET A 140 0.01 -17.09 6.28
C MET A 140 -0.59 -18.50 6.14
N LEU A 141 -0.53 -19.07 4.94
CA LEU A 141 -1.09 -20.39 4.65
C LEU A 141 -0.04 -21.51 4.60
N GLY A 142 1.24 -21.18 4.77
CA GLY A 142 2.33 -22.16 4.79
C GLY A 142 2.58 -22.84 3.44
N PHE A 143 2.36 -22.15 2.33
CA PHE A 143 2.58 -22.70 0.98
C PHE A 143 4.07 -22.72 0.63
N GLU A 144 4.51 -23.78 -0.04
CA GLU A 144 5.92 -23.97 -0.37
C GLU A 144 6.29 -23.24 -1.68
N ASN A 145 5.35 -23.14 -2.61
CA ASN A 145 5.57 -22.59 -3.94
C ASN A 145 4.42 -21.68 -4.39
N ASP A 146 4.66 -20.93 -5.46
CA ASP A 146 3.71 -19.93 -5.95
C ASP A 146 2.56 -20.56 -6.74
N GLU A 147 2.71 -21.80 -7.21
CA GLU A 147 1.65 -22.55 -7.90
C GLU A 147 0.52 -22.95 -6.93
N GLU A 148 0.87 -23.34 -5.69
CA GLU A 148 -0.10 -23.58 -4.62
C GLU A 148 -0.87 -22.32 -4.26
N VAL A 149 -0.16 -21.20 -4.12
CA VAL A 149 -0.76 -19.88 -3.88
C VAL A 149 -1.74 -19.54 -5.00
N ASP A 150 -1.30 -19.69 -6.25
CA ASP A 150 -2.09 -19.35 -7.42
C ASP A 150 -3.36 -20.18 -7.53
N LYS A 151 -3.23 -21.49 -7.31
CA LYS A 151 -4.37 -22.41 -7.34
C LYS A 151 -5.41 -22.05 -6.29
N VAL A 152 -4.99 -21.73 -5.07
CA VAL A 152 -5.92 -21.35 -3.99
C VAL A 152 -6.59 -20.01 -4.27
N VAL A 153 -5.84 -19.03 -4.76
CA VAL A 153 -6.40 -17.74 -5.15
C VAL A 153 -7.40 -17.90 -6.31
N GLU A 154 -7.08 -18.70 -7.32
CA GLU A 154 -7.98 -18.97 -8.46
C GLU A 154 -9.27 -19.66 -8.00
N LEU A 155 -9.17 -20.65 -7.10
CA LEU A 155 -10.33 -21.33 -6.53
C LEU A 155 -11.22 -20.39 -5.71
N SER A 156 -10.69 -19.28 -5.20
CA SER A 156 -11.47 -18.27 -4.48
C SER A 156 -12.15 -17.23 -5.40
N SER A 157 -11.87 -17.26 -6.71
CA SER A 157 -12.32 -16.24 -7.67
C SER A 157 -13.60 -16.67 -8.38
N ASN A 158 -14.64 -15.85 -8.31
CA ASN A 158 -15.91 -16.05 -9.03
C ASN A 158 -15.97 -15.25 -10.34
N LEU A 159 -15.03 -14.31 -10.55
CA LEU A 159 -14.97 -13.46 -11.73
C LEU A 159 -14.00 -14.00 -12.78
N LYS A 160 -14.23 -13.59 -14.03
CA LYS A 160 -13.29 -13.82 -15.13
C LYS A 160 -11.96 -13.11 -14.85
N GLY A 161 -10.85 -13.77 -15.15
CA GLY A 161 -9.50 -13.20 -14.97
C GLY A 161 -8.54 -14.07 -14.17
N GLY A 162 -9.03 -15.17 -13.61
CA GLY A 162 -8.21 -16.16 -12.90
C GLY A 162 -7.73 -15.60 -11.57
N VAL A 163 -6.41 -15.54 -11.40
CA VAL A 163 -5.74 -15.29 -10.13
C VAL A 163 -5.65 -13.79 -9.80
N LEU A 164 -6.12 -13.37 -8.63
CA LEU A 164 -6.00 -12.00 -8.14
C LEU A 164 -4.53 -11.68 -7.79
N ARG A 165 -4.00 -10.59 -8.35
CA ARG A 165 -2.59 -10.19 -8.26
C ARG A 165 -2.39 -8.85 -7.56
N PRO A 166 -1.18 -8.55 -7.05
CA PRO A 166 -0.84 -7.24 -6.50
C PRO A 166 -1.16 -6.07 -7.44
N LYS A 167 -0.97 -6.25 -8.76
CA LYS A 167 -1.32 -5.24 -9.77
C LYS A 167 -2.81 -4.86 -9.77
N ASN A 168 -3.71 -5.80 -9.46
CA ASN A 168 -5.15 -5.51 -9.45
C ASN A 168 -5.51 -4.61 -8.26
N VAL A 169 -4.84 -4.79 -7.12
CA VAL A 169 -4.97 -3.87 -5.99
C VAL A 169 -4.33 -2.52 -6.33
N ALA A 170 -3.16 -2.52 -6.97
CA ALA A 170 -2.51 -1.29 -7.43
C ALA A 170 -3.40 -0.48 -8.38
N ASP A 171 -4.10 -1.12 -9.33
CA ASP A 171 -5.06 -0.46 -10.22
C ASP A 171 -6.19 0.23 -9.44
N ALA A 172 -6.74 -0.44 -8.42
CA ALA A 172 -7.77 0.14 -7.57
C ALA A 172 -7.24 1.32 -6.73
N VAL A 173 -6.01 1.22 -6.25
CA VAL A 173 -5.34 2.30 -5.50
C VAL A 173 -5.06 3.49 -6.42
N VAL A 174 -4.62 3.27 -7.66
CA VAL A 174 -4.45 4.33 -8.67
C VAL A 174 -5.77 5.02 -8.95
N PHE A 175 -6.85 4.26 -9.15
CA PHE A 175 -8.19 4.84 -9.32
C PHE A 175 -8.56 5.75 -8.15
N LEU A 176 -8.43 5.27 -6.90
CA LEU A 176 -8.74 6.04 -5.68
C LEU A 176 -7.80 7.25 -5.45
N ALA A 177 -6.63 7.25 -6.08
CA ALA A 177 -5.66 8.33 -6.03
C ALA A 177 -5.83 9.35 -7.17
N SER A 178 -6.75 9.10 -8.11
CA SER A 178 -6.94 9.89 -9.33
C SER A 178 -8.13 10.84 -9.25
N GLU A 179 -8.25 11.73 -10.24
CA GLU A 179 -9.41 12.63 -10.38
C GLU A 179 -10.70 11.87 -10.71
N ASP A 180 -10.62 10.64 -11.22
CA ASP A 180 -11.78 9.81 -11.55
C ASP A 180 -12.57 9.42 -10.28
N SER A 181 -11.94 9.46 -9.11
CA SER A 181 -12.58 9.18 -7.82
C SER A 181 -12.80 10.44 -6.98
N GLN A 182 -12.77 11.65 -7.55
CA GLN A 182 -12.81 12.92 -6.79
C GLN A 182 -14.05 13.10 -5.88
N PHE A 183 -15.14 12.38 -6.15
CA PHE A 183 -16.36 12.38 -5.34
C PHE A 183 -16.57 11.09 -4.53
N VAL A 184 -15.56 10.22 -4.47
CA VAL A 184 -15.59 8.95 -3.72
C VAL A 184 -14.81 9.14 -2.42
N THR A 185 -15.48 9.02 -1.28
CA THR A 185 -14.84 9.12 0.04
C THR A 185 -15.59 8.27 1.07
N GLY A 186 -14.91 7.86 2.14
CA GLY A 186 -15.49 7.10 3.25
C GLY A 186 -16.05 5.71 2.88
N HIS A 187 -15.66 5.18 1.72
CA HIS A 187 -16.14 3.89 1.23
C HIS A 187 -15.05 2.81 1.35
N ASN A 188 -15.49 1.56 1.44
CA ASN A 188 -14.64 0.39 1.43
C ASN A 188 -14.72 -0.31 0.07
N LEU A 189 -13.82 0.05 -0.86
CA LEU A 189 -13.80 -0.53 -2.21
C LEU A 189 -13.34 -1.99 -2.15
N VAL A 190 -14.19 -2.91 -2.62
CA VAL A 190 -13.91 -4.34 -2.61
C VAL A 190 -13.20 -4.78 -3.89
N VAL A 191 -12.06 -5.44 -3.74
CA VAL A 191 -11.21 -6.00 -4.79
C VAL A 191 -10.93 -7.47 -4.48
N ASP A 192 -11.94 -8.33 -4.63
CA ASP A 192 -11.90 -9.72 -4.15
C ASP A 192 -12.13 -10.77 -5.23
N ALA A 193 -12.14 -10.37 -6.49
CA ALA A 193 -12.45 -11.23 -7.63
C ALA A 193 -13.80 -11.98 -7.47
N GLY A 194 -14.75 -11.39 -6.75
CA GLY A 194 -16.08 -11.95 -6.53
C GLY A 194 -16.14 -13.00 -5.43
N PHE A 195 -15.09 -13.19 -4.62
CA PHE A 195 -15.04 -14.18 -3.54
C PHE A 195 -16.28 -14.15 -2.60
N ARG A 196 -16.90 -12.98 -2.44
CA ARG A 196 -18.04 -12.78 -1.55
C ARG A 196 -19.42 -12.92 -2.17
N VAL A 197 -19.52 -13.04 -3.50
CA VAL A 197 -20.79 -12.99 -4.24
C VAL A 197 -21.06 -14.26 -5.03
#